data_AF-A0A4Q0XCW0-F1
#
_entry.id   AF-A0A4Q0XCW0-F1
#
_cell.length_a   1.000
_cell.length_b   1.000
_cell.length_c   1.000
_cell.angle_alpha   90.00
_cell.angle_beta   90.00
_cell.angle_gamma   90.00
#
_symmetry.space_group_name_H-M   'P 1'
#
loop_
_entity.id
_entity.type
_entity.pdbx_description
1 polymer ?
#
loop_
_entity_poly.entity_id
_entity_poly.type
_entity_poly.pdbx_seq_one_letter_code
_entity_poly.pdbx_strand_id
1 'polypeptide(L)' 'MNKLTKFRILSFSAFIIIFLIISTLMNLFFEDLGGAYKAMISGGLTALLAPRTEKLKTQSGIQRQLVWVFLKKPISI' A
#
# COMPACT_ATOMS: atom_id res chain seq x y z
N MET A 1 -13.03 11.87 -13.88
CA MET A 1 -12.17 11.80 -12.66
C MET A 1 -10.77 12.24 -12.99
N ASN A 2 -10.18 13.11 -12.16
CA ASN A 2 -8.80 13.56 -12.32
C ASN A 2 -7.82 12.38 -12.11
N LYS A 3 -6.71 12.31 -12.87
CA LYS A 3 -5.73 11.19 -12.79
C LYS A 3 -5.22 10.99 -11.36
N LEU A 4 -5.07 12.09 -10.63
CA LEU A 4 -4.66 12.14 -9.23
C LEU A 4 -5.62 11.42 -8.28
N THR A 5 -6.92 11.55 -8.52
CA THR A 5 -7.97 10.89 -7.73
C THR A 5 -7.97 9.39 -7.99
N LYS A 6 -7.75 8.95 -9.23
CA LYS A 6 -7.63 7.53 -9.58
C LYS A 6 -6.45 6.87 -8.86
N PHE A 7 -5.28 7.51 -8.86
CA PHE A 7 -4.11 7.00 -8.13
C PHE A 7 -4.37 6.85 -6.63
N ARG A 8 -4.97 7.86 -5.99
CA ARG A 8 -5.30 7.78 -4.56
C ARG A 8 -6.28 6.65 -4.25
N ILE A 9 -7.33 6.49 -5.07
CA ILE A 9 -8.31 5.41 -4.86
C ILE A 9 -7.65 4.04 -4.99
N LEU A 10 -6.79 3.86 -6.01
CA LEU A 10 -6.10 2.59 -6.24
C LEU A 10 -5.08 2.28 -5.12
N SER A 11 -4.37 3.30 -4.64
CA SER A 11 -3.49 3.15 -3.48
C SER A 11 -4.26 2.79 -2.22
N PHE A 12 -5.40 3.45 -1.99
CA PHE A 12 -6.21 3.25 -0.79
C PHE A 12 -6.93 1.90 -0.80
N SER A 13 -7.45 1.47 -1.95
CA SER A 13 -8.05 0.14 -2.10
C SER A 13 -7.02 -0.96 -1.88
N ALA A 14 -5.83 -0.83 -2.47
CA ALA A 14 -4.74 -1.77 -2.24
C ALA A 14 -4.31 -1.79 -0.75
N PHE A 15 -4.21 -0.63 -0.10
CA PHE A 15 -3.91 -0.55 1.33
C PHE A 15 -4.92 -1.34 2.18
N ILE A 16 -6.22 -1.15 1.94
CA ILE A 16 -7.28 -1.87 2.67
C ILE A 16 -7.18 -3.38 2.44
N ILE A 17 -6.99 -3.82 1.20
CA ILE A 17 -6.90 -5.25 0.87
C ILE A 17 -5.70 -5.88 1.59
N ILE A 18 -4.54 -5.25 1.54
CA ILE A 18 -3.33 -5.72 2.23
C ILE A 18 -3.55 -5.76 3.74
N PHE A 19 -4.16 -4.72 4.31
CA PHE A 19 -4.45 -4.65 5.75
C PHE A 19 -5.36 -5.80 6.20
N LEU A 20 -6.44 -6.07 5.46
CA LEU A 20 -7.36 -7.16 5.78
C LEU A 20 -6.64 -8.51 5.72
N ILE A 21 -5.85 -8.76 4.67
CA ILE A 21 -5.08 -10.00 4.55
C ILE A 21 -4.13 -10.19 5.74
N ILE A 22 -3.33 -9.16 6.08
CA ILE A 22 -2.36 -9.24 7.18
C ILE A 22 -3.06 -9.36 8.54
N SER A 23 -4.15 -8.64 8.75
CA SER A 23 -4.93 -8.70 9.99
C SER A 23 -5.58 -10.08 10.19
N THR A 24 -6.16 -10.65 9.13
CA THR A 24 -6.69 -12.04 9.16
C THR A 24 -5.57 -13.04 9.42
N LEU A 25 -4.41 -12.92 8.76
CA LEU A 25 -3.26 -13.78 9.03
C LEU A 25 -2.78 -13.65 10.49
N MET A 26 -2.67 -12.43 11.03
CA MET A 26 -2.31 -12.22 12.43
C MET A 26 -3.29 -12.87 13.41
N ASN A 27 -4.59 -12.82 13.12
CA ASN A 27 -5.59 -13.48 13.97
C ASN A 27 -5.54 -15.00 13.85
N LEU A 28 -5.27 -15.55 12.66
CA LEU A 28 -5.16 -17.00 12.46
C LEU A 28 -3.88 -17.60 13.04
N PHE A 29 -2.73 -16.93 12.87
CA PHE A 29 -1.43 -17.47 13.31
C PHE A 29 -1.09 -17.15 14.76
N PHE A 30 -1.66 -16.08 15.33
CA PHE A 30 -1.25 -15.57 16.63
C PHE A 30 -2.45 -15.28 17.53
N GLU A 31 -3.28 -16.29 17.82
CA GLU A 31 -4.52 -16.12 18.60
C GLU A 31 -4.29 -15.42 19.95
N ASP A 32 -3.21 -15.77 20.67
CA ASP A 32 -2.81 -15.23 21.98
C ASP A 32 -2.09 -13.87 21.96
N LEU A 33 -1.74 -13.33 20.79
CA LEU A 33 -1.04 -12.04 20.74
C LEU A 33 -2.03 -10.90 21.05
N GLY A 34 -1.68 -10.06 22.03
CA GLY A 34 -2.54 -8.95 22.45
C GLY A 34 -2.97 -8.05 21.28
N GLY A 35 -4.24 -7.64 21.27
CA GLY A 35 -4.85 -6.92 20.13
C GLY A 35 -4.09 -5.66 19.70
N ALA A 36 -3.47 -4.95 20.65
CA ALA A 36 -2.64 -3.78 20.37
C ALA A 36 -1.37 -4.13 19.57
N TYR A 37 -0.70 -5.24 19.90
CA TYR A 37 0.49 -5.71 19.18
C TYR A 37 0.13 -6.19 17.77
N LYS A 38 -0.97 -6.92 17.62
CA LYS A 38 -1.51 -7.31 16.31
C LYS A 38 -1.79 -6.10 15.43
N ALA A 39 -2.45 -5.08 15.98
CA ALA A 39 -2.75 -3.84 15.26
C ALA A 39 -1.47 -3.08 14.85
N MET A 40 -0.47 -3.02 15.73
CA MET A 40 0.81 -2.36 15.44
C MET A 40 1.59 -3.08 14.34
N ILE A 41 1.71 -4.41 14.42
CA ILE A 41 2.42 -5.23 13.43
C ILE A 41 1.68 -5.20 12.09
N SER A 42 0.36 -5.39 12.09
CA SER A 42 -0.44 -5.35 10.87
C SER A 42 -0.41 -3.97 10.20
N GLY A 43 -0.53 -2.89 10.97
CA GLY A 43 -0.40 -1.52 10.47
C GLY A 43 0.98 -1.25 9.89
N GLY A 44 2.04 -1.67 10.59
CA GLY A 44 3.42 -1.52 10.14
C GLY A 44 3.72 -2.27 8.84
N LEU A 45 3.34 -3.55 8.76
CA LEU A 45 3.50 -4.37 7.55
C LEU A 45 2.67 -3.82 6.39
N THR A 46 1.43 -3.38 6.65
CA THR A 46 0.59 -2.78 5.62
C THR A 46 1.22 -1.49 5.07
N ALA A 47 1.73 -0.61 5.93
CA ALA A 47 2.38 0.62 5.49
C ALA A 47 3.69 0.39 4.72
N LEU A 48 4.38 -0.72 5.01
CA LEU A 48 5.56 -1.16 4.26
C LEU A 48 5.16 -1.68 2.86
N LEU A 49 4.12 -2.51 2.81
CA LEU A 49 3.67 -3.21 1.61
C LEU A 49 2.76 -2.37 0.72
N ALA A 50 2.18 -1.29 1.23
CA ALA A 50 1.24 -0.47 0.48
C ALA A 50 1.91 0.28 -0.70
N PRO A 51 1.17 0.47 -1.80
CA PRO A 51 1.69 1.21 -2.95
C PRO A 51 1.87 2.69 -2.63
N ARG A 52 3.05 3.23 -2.94
CA ARG A 52 3.42 4.62 -2.73
C ARG A 52 3.35 5.40 -4.04
N THR A 53 2.99 6.68 -3.94
CA THR A 53 3.01 7.58 -5.10
C THR A 53 4.27 8.41 -5.06
N GLU A 54 5.13 8.24 -6.05
CA GLU A 54 6.36 9.01 -6.19
C GLU A 54 6.27 9.98 -7.37
N LYS A 55 6.94 11.13 -7.23
CA LYS A 55 7.05 12.13 -8.30
C LYS A 55 8.40 11.92 -8.97
N LEU A 56 8.41 11.26 -10.13
CA LEU A 56 9.63 11.15 -10.93
C LEU A 56 9.76 12.38 -11.84
N LYS A 57 10.90 13.07 -11.79
CA LYS A 57 11.26 14.07 -12.79
C LYS A 57 11.84 13.32 -14.00
N THR A 58 11.08 13.22 -15.08
CA THR A 58 11.60 12.72 -16.36
C THR A 58 12.02 13.90 -17.24
N GLN A 59 12.85 13.65 -18.25
CA GLN A 59 13.37 14.68 -19.16
C GLN A 59 12.27 15.46 -19.92
N SER A 60 11.03 14.96 -19.92
CA SER A 60 9.86 15.58 -20.58
C SER A 60 8.83 16.14 -19.60
N GLY A 61 9.08 16.12 -18.28
CA GLY A 61 8.20 16.72 -17.25
C GLY A 61 8.11 15.96 -15.93
N ILE A 62 7.36 16.50 -14.96
CA ILE A 62 7.08 15.83 -13.68
C ILE A 62 5.96 14.79 -13.92
N GLN A 63 6.30 13.50 -13.92
CA GLN A 63 5.32 12.41 -13.97
C GLN A 63 5.12 11.81 -12.58
N ARG A 64 3.86 11.55 -12.22
CA ARG A 64 3.53 10.81 -10.99
C ARG A 64 3.45 9.34 -11.31
N GLN A 65 4.21 8.53 -10.60
CA GLN A 65 4.24 7.09 -10.79
C GLN A 65 3.80 6.39 -9.51
N LEU A 66 3.05 5.31 -9.66
CA LEU A 66 2.72 4.41 -8.56
C LEU A 66 3.83 3.37 -8.44
N VAL A 67 4.58 3.44 -7.35
CA VAL A 67 5.63 2.49 -7.00
C VAL A 67 5.06 1.53 -5.97
N TRP A 68 5.21 0.23 -6.18
CA TRP A 68 4.69 -0.78 -5.27
C TRP A 68 5.71 -1.91 -5.15
N VAL A 69 5.89 -2.44 -3.93
CA VAL A 69 6.86 -3.52 -3.67
C VAL A 69 6.56 -4.78 -4.49
N PHE A 70 5.29 -5.04 -4.82
CA PHE A 70 4.87 -6.16 -5.67
C PHE A 70 5.00 -5.87 -7.18
N LEU A 71 5.14 -4.61 -7.58
CA LEU A 71 5.29 -4.22 -8.98
C LEU A 71 6.78 -4.08 -9.32
N LYS A 72 7.30 -4.98 -10.16
CA LYS A 72 8.66 -4.88 -10.72
C LYS A 72 8.90 -3.60 -11.53
N LYS A 73 7.85 -2.96 -12.04
CA LYS A 73 7.92 -1.71 -12.79
C LYS A 73 6.89 -0.71 -12.26
N PRO A 74 7.27 0.55 -12.01
CA PRO A 74 6.33 1.57 -11.58
C PRO A 74 5.29 1.83 -12.67
N ILE A 75 4.02 1.99 -12.27
CA ILE A 75 2.94 2.25 -13.21
C ILE A 75 2.89 3.75 -13.48
N SER A 76 3.17 4.14 -14.72
CA SER A 76 2.95 5.49 -15.26
C SER A 76 1.64 5.52 -16.07
N ILE A 77 0.74 6.46 -15.78
CA ILE A 77 -0.52 6.72 -16.53
C ILE A 77 -0.59 8.18 -16.99
#